data_AF-A0A2E2BER9-F1
#
_entry.id   AF-A0A2E2BER9-F1
#
_cell.length_a   1.000
_cell.length_b   1.000
_cell.length_c   1.000
_cell.angle_alpha   90.00
_cell.angle_beta   90.00
_cell.angle_gamma   90.00
#
_symmetry.space_group_name_H-M   'P 1'
#
loop_
_entity.id
_entity.type
_entity.pdbx_description
1 polymer ?
#
loop_
_entity_poly.entity_id
_entity_poly.type
_entity_poly.pdbx_seq_one_letter_code
_entity_poly.pdbx_strand_id
1 'polypeptide(L)'
;MKKIRAKVSKIKNDFYIKVPDVISEMINLDNGQDLEITIHGNVNEEQVELWDLHPEDVNSIQLKIKEDVHTMNMYNRIYIPEKYRFFFPGINIDFILSTNVGNIKTHITSNGYFTKGLRQWFAVNGPVMPNDIINVELIDEGTYSYKLDYIKGEN
;
A
#
# COMPACT_ATOMS: atom_id res chain seq x y z
N MET A 1 32.13 -7.92 2.60
CA MET A 1 30.96 -7.66 1.71
C MET A 1 31.47 -7.35 0.31
N LYS A 2 30.90 -7.95 -0.75
CA LYS A 2 31.24 -7.63 -2.14
C LYS A 2 30.43 -6.40 -2.58
N LYS A 3 31.09 -5.40 -3.16
CA LYS A 3 30.42 -4.17 -3.65
C LYS A 3 30.08 -4.35 -5.13
N ILE A 4 28.83 -4.12 -5.50
CA ILE A 4 28.37 -4.17 -6.91
C ILE A 4 28.31 -2.73 -7.41
N ARG A 5 28.94 -2.46 -8.57
CA ARG A 5 28.77 -1.18 -9.28
C ARG A 5 27.59 -1.32 -10.24
N ALA A 6 26.50 -0.62 -9.95
CA ALA A 6 25.35 -0.52 -10.85
C ALA A 6 25.40 0.79 -11.65
N LYS A 7 24.88 0.76 -12.88
CA LYS A 7 24.78 1.94 -13.73
C LYS A 7 23.39 2.58 -13.53
N VAL A 8 23.39 3.86 -13.19
CA VAL A 8 22.17 4.67 -13.14
C VAL A 8 21.97 5.34 -14.51
N SER A 9 20.76 5.23 -15.06
CA SER A 9 20.34 5.89 -16.30
C SER A 9 19.14 6.79 -16.03
N LYS A 10 19.17 8.02 -16.53
CA LYS A 10 18.02 8.92 -16.47
C LYS A 10 17.22 8.82 -17.77
N ILE A 11 15.94 8.49 -17.68
CA ILE A 11 15.04 8.44 -18.83
C ILE A 11 13.84 9.32 -18.50
N LYS A 12 13.63 10.40 -19.27
CA LYS A 12 12.68 11.47 -18.95
C LYS A 12 12.98 12.09 -17.57
N ASN A 13 12.06 11.94 -16.62
CA ASN A 13 12.16 12.50 -15.27
C ASN A 13 12.61 11.46 -14.23
N ASP A 14 12.77 10.20 -14.62
CA ASP A 14 12.99 9.10 -13.68
C ASP A 14 14.40 8.52 -13.80
N PHE A 15 14.92 8.02 -12.68
CA PHE A 15 16.21 7.33 -12.59
C PHE A 15 16.00 5.83 -12.51
N TYR A 16 16.72 5.09 -13.36
CA TYR A 16 16.67 3.65 -13.46
C TYR A 16 18.04 3.06 -13.11
N ILE A 17 18.05 2.03 -12.27
CA ILE A 17 19.26 1.28 -11.93
C ILE A 17 19.18 -0.06 -12.65
N LYS A 18 20.15 -0.36 -13.52
CA LYS A 18 20.26 -1.68 -14.14
C LYS A 18 21.06 -2.61 -13.22
N VAL A 19 20.45 -3.72 -12.79
CA VAL A 19 21.15 -4.83 -12.15
C VAL A 19 22.05 -5.51 -13.20
N PRO A 20 23.35 -5.73 -12.93
CA PRO A 20 24.23 -6.41 -13.88
C PRO A 20 23.77 -7.83 -14.19
N ASP A 21 23.88 -8.23 -15.46
CA ASP A 21 23.33 -9.52 -15.95
C ASP A 21 23.94 -10.72 -15.19
N VAL A 22 25.22 -10.63 -14.85
CA VAL A 22 25.94 -11.65 -14.04
C VAL A 22 25.32 -11.83 -12.65
N ILE A 23 24.81 -10.75 -12.04
CA ILE A 23 24.19 -10.82 -10.71
C ILE A 23 22.78 -11.38 -10.84
N SER A 24 22.00 -10.94 -11.83
CA SER A 24 20.65 -11.48 -12.06
C SER A 24 20.68 -12.98 -12.35
N GLU A 25 21.68 -13.48 -13.08
CA GLU A 25 21.87 -14.91 -13.31
C GLU A 25 22.31 -15.65 -12.05
N MET A 26 23.20 -15.06 -11.24
CA MET A 26 23.70 -15.69 -10.02
C MET A 26 22.62 -15.88 -8.95
N ILE A 27 21.67 -14.94 -8.85
CA ILE A 27 20.59 -14.99 -7.86
C ILE A 27 19.26 -15.48 -8.43
N ASN A 28 19.22 -15.84 -9.72
CA ASN A 28 17.99 -16.17 -10.47
C ASN A 28 16.88 -15.12 -10.22
N LEU A 29 17.23 -13.85 -10.43
CA LEU A 29 16.32 -12.74 -10.20
C LEU A 29 15.11 -12.85 -11.15
N ASP A 30 13.91 -12.99 -10.60
CA ASP A 30 12.66 -13.10 -11.35
C ASP A 30 11.74 -11.89 -11.10
N ASN A 31 10.73 -11.72 -11.95
CA ASN A 31 9.76 -10.64 -11.85
C ASN A 31 8.99 -10.71 -10.51
N GLY A 32 9.01 -9.61 -9.76
CA GLY A 32 8.29 -9.47 -8.48
C GLY A 32 9.09 -9.88 -7.25
N GLN A 33 10.39 -10.18 -7.39
CA GLN A 33 11.29 -10.35 -6.25
C GLN A 33 11.82 -9.00 -5.74
N ASP A 34 11.94 -8.89 -4.42
CA ASP A 34 12.48 -7.70 -3.76
C ASP A 34 14.01 -7.69 -3.78
N LEU A 35 14.57 -6.49 -4.02
CA LEU A 35 16.01 -6.25 -4.04
C LEU A 35 16.36 -5.16 -3.01
N GLU A 36 17.14 -5.52 -2.00
CA GLU A 36 17.67 -4.57 -1.02
C GLU A 36 18.90 -3.83 -1.58
N ILE A 37 18.93 -2.50 -1.47
CA ILE A 37 20.03 -1.65 -1.95
C ILE A 37 20.49 -0.72 -0.81
N THR A 38 21.75 -0.85 -0.39
CA THR A 38 22.39 0.08 0.56
C THR A 38 23.24 1.11 -0.18
N ILE A 39 23.03 2.41 0.09
CA ILE A 39 23.77 3.53 -0.53
C ILE A 39 24.75 4.11 0.50
N HIS A 40 26.01 4.28 0.11
CA HIS A 40 27.02 4.95 0.94
C HIS A 40 27.53 6.21 0.22
N GLY A 41 27.23 7.39 0.73
CA GLY A 41 27.76 8.66 0.22
C GLY A 41 27.67 9.76 1.27
N ASN A 42 28.60 10.73 1.22
CA ASN A 42 28.54 11.97 1.99
C ASN A 42 27.43 12.87 1.40
N VAL A 43 26.20 12.40 1.45
CA VAL A 43 25.03 13.28 1.44
C VAL A 43 25.02 13.90 2.83
N ASN A 44 24.80 15.21 2.97
CA ASN A 44 24.46 15.77 4.28
C ASN A 44 23.32 14.90 4.82
N GLU A 45 23.63 14.10 5.83
CA GLU A 45 22.78 13.03 6.36
C GLU A 45 21.61 13.65 7.12
N GLU A 46 20.72 14.31 6.39
CA GLU A 46 19.31 13.99 6.55
C GLU A 46 19.08 12.77 5.65
N GLN A 47 19.54 11.61 6.14
CA GLN A 47 18.94 10.34 5.74
C GLN A 47 17.50 10.40 6.25
N VAL A 48 16.65 11.12 5.52
CA VAL A 48 15.22 11.01 5.69
C VAL A 48 14.91 9.68 5.05
N GLU A 49 14.72 8.64 5.87
CA GLU A 49 13.94 7.50 5.44
C GLU A 49 12.72 8.06 4.73
N LEU A 50 12.45 7.67 3.47
CA LEU A 50 11.25 8.12 2.75
C LEU A 50 9.94 7.81 3.53
N TRP A 51 10.08 7.07 4.64
CA TRP A 51 9.09 6.69 5.61
C TRP A 51 9.69 6.92 7.01
N ASP A 52 9.30 7.99 7.72
CA ASP A 52 9.64 8.18 9.15
C ASP A 52 9.01 7.11 10.08
N LEU A 53 8.50 6.01 9.51
CA LEU A 53 7.76 4.93 10.13
C LEU A 53 8.16 3.62 9.41
N HIS A 54 8.87 2.73 10.11
CA HIS A 54 9.04 1.37 9.60
C HIS A 54 7.64 0.73 9.44
N PRO A 55 7.38 -0.05 8.38
CA PRO A 55 6.11 -0.76 8.21
C PRO A 55 5.69 -1.59 9.43
N GLU A 56 6.67 -2.12 10.16
CA GLU A 56 6.52 -2.89 11.40
C GLU A 56 6.00 -2.04 12.59
N ASP A 57 6.20 -0.72 12.54
CA ASP A 57 5.76 0.24 13.56
C ASP A 57 4.40 0.88 13.24
N VAL A 58 3.86 0.64 12.04
CA VAL A 58 2.56 1.18 11.62
C VAL A 58 1.47 0.19 11.98
N ASN A 59 0.73 0.48 13.06
CA ASN A 59 -0.44 -0.31 13.43
C ASN A 59 -1.74 0.20 12.78
N SER A 60 -1.73 1.39 12.18
CA SER A 60 -2.93 1.93 11.53
C SER A 60 -2.60 2.95 10.45
N ILE A 61 -3.44 3.00 9.43
CA ILE A 61 -3.41 4.03 8.39
C ILE A 61 -4.72 4.82 8.37
N GLN A 62 -4.60 6.12 8.13
CA GLN A 62 -5.75 7.00 7.96
C GLN A 62 -5.83 7.51 6.51
N LEU A 63 -6.98 7.28 5.89
CA LEU A 63 -7.29 7.66 4.52
C LEU A 63 -8.29 8.81 4.54
N LYS A 64 -7.84 10.01 4.16
CA LYS A 64 -8.75 11.13 3.87
C LYS A 64 -9.29 10.99 2.46
N ILE A 65 -10.61 10.95 2.35
CA ILE A 65 -11.27 10.72 1.07
C ILE A 65 -11.28 12.01 0.25
N LYS A 66 -10.77 11.91 -0.97
CA LYS A 66 -10.65 13.03 -1.92
C LYS A 66 -12.02 13.41 -2.49
N GLU A 67 -12.07 14.57 -3.14
CA GLU A 67 -13.30 15.09 -3.78
C GLU A 67 -13.88 14.14 -4.85
N ASP A 68 -13.04 13.38 -5.55
CA ASP A 68 -13.51 12.39 -6.54
C ASP A 68 -13.78 11.03 -5.89
N VAL A 69 -15.03 10.86 -5.46
CA VAL A 69 -15.57 9.61 -4.87
C VAL A 69 -16.39 8.79 -5.87
N HIS A 70 -16.48 9.22 -7.13
CA HIS A 70 -17.44 8.65 -8.08
C HIS A 70 -17.18 7.16 -8.32
N THR A 71 -15.94 6.79 -8.62
CA THR A 71 -15.54 5.40 -8.84
C THR A 71 -15.72 4.54 -7.60
N MET A 72 -15.43 5.08 -6.40
CA MET A 72 -15.59 4.34 -5.14
C MET A 72 -17.05 3.95 -4.90
N ASN A 73 -17.96 4.93 -5.04
CA ASN A 73 -19.39 4.72 -4.84
C ASN A 73 -20.03 3.88 -5.95
N MET A 74 -19.68 4.11 -7.21
CA MET A 74 -20.27 3.39 -8.35
C MET A 74 -19.93 1.90 -8.32
N TYR A 75 -18.69 1.56 -7.98
CA TYR A 75 -18.21 0.17 -8.01
C TYR A 75 -18.19 -0.50 -6.63
N ASN A 76 -18.57 0.21 -5.56
CA ASN A 76 -18.47 -0.24 -4.16
C ASN A 76 -17.06 -0.73 -3.81
N ARG A 77 -16.05 0.09 -4.15
CA ARG A 77 -14.63 -0.22 -3.97
C ARG A 77 -13.97 0.87 -3.14
N ILE A 78 -13.05 0.49 -2.26
CA ILE A 78 -12.24 1.44 -1.51
C ILE A 78 -10.88 1.55 -2.20
N TYR A 79 -10.48 2.77 -2.54
CA TYR A 79 -9.16 3.04 -3.13
C TYR A 79 -8.13 3.27 -2.03
N ILE A 80 -7.00 2.58 -2.15
CA ILE A 80 -5.82 2.71 -1.29
C ILE A 80 -4.71 3.42 -2.10
N PRO A 81 -4.34 4.65 -1.68
CA PRO A 81 -3.20 5.37 -2.24
C PRO A 81 -1.92 4.53 -2.18
N GLU A 82 -1.07 4.67 -3.19
CA GLU A 82 0.18 3.92 -3.33
C GLU A 82 1.06 3.94 -2.07
N LYS A 83 1.16 5.11 -1.44
CA LYS A 83 1.92 5.33 -0.20
C LYS A 83 1.44 4.52 1.02
N TYR A 84 0.27 3.89 0.97
CA TYR A 84 -0.26 3.06 2.07
C TYR A 84 -0.37 1.58 1.68
N ARG A 85 0.02 1.19 0.46
CA ARG A 85 -0.18 -0.20 0.00
C ARG A 85 0.74 -1.20 0.70
N PHE A 86 1.88 -0.74 1.20
CA PHE A 86 2.82 -1.56 1.98
C PHE A 86 2.18 -2.13 3.27
N PHE A 87 1.11 -1.50 3.78
CA PHE A 87 0.44 -1.89 5.01
C PHE A 87 -0.46 -3.14 4.85
N PHE A 88 -0.77 -3.52 3.62
CA PHE A 88 -1.60 -4.67 3.30
C PHE A 88 -0.76 -5.82 2.76
N PRO A 89 -1.28 -7.06 2.80
CA PRO A 89 -0.60 -8.18 2.16
C PRO A 89 -0.46 -7.93 0.66
N GLY A 90 0.44 -8.67 0.02
CA GLY A 90 0.71 -8.58 -1.40
C GLY A 90 -0.53 -8.61 -2.30
N ILE A 91 -0.37 -8.15 -3.53
CA ILE A 91 -1.47 -8.02 -4.50
C ILE A 91 -2.21 -9.35 -4.65
N ASN A 92 -3.55 -9.29 -4.61
CA ASN A 92 -4.46 -10.45 -4.70
C ASN A 92 -4.31 -11.49 -3.57
N ILE A 93 -3.60 -11.18 -2.49
CA ILE A 93 -3.62 -11.98 -1.26
C ILE A 93 -4.84 -11.59 -0.44
N ASP A 94 -5.69 -12.57 -0.12
CA ASP A 94 -6.89 -12.35 0.67
C ASP A 94 -6.55 -12.03 2.14
N PHE A 95 -7.21 -11.05 2.71
CA PHE A 95 -7.17 -10.63 4.10
C PHE A 95 -8.58 -10.38 4.65
N ILE A 96 -8.71 -10.22 5.97
CA ILE A 96 -9.99 -10.03 6.65
C ILE A 96 -10.12 -8.58 7.09
N LEU A 97 -11.19 -7.91 6.65
CA LEU A 97 -11.62 -6.61 7.16
C LEU A 97 -12.76 -6.82 8.16
N SER A 98 -12.51 -6.53 9.43
CA SER A 98 -13.53 -6.41 10.47
C SER A 98 -14.18 -5.04 10.38
N THR A 99 -15.47 -5.01 10.07
CA THR A 99 -16.22 -3.77 9.83
C THR A 99 -17.49 -3.70 10.71
N ASN A 100 -18.20 -2.58 10.69
CA ASN A 100 -19.49 -2.44 11.36
C ASN A 100 -20.62 -3.32 10.80
N VAL A 101 -20.42 -3.93 9.62
CA VAL A 101 -21.37 -4.90 9.03
C VAL A 101 -20.89 -6.35 9.15
N GLY A 102 -19.84 -6.58 9.94
CA GLY A 102 -19.20 -7.88 10.13
C GLY A 102 -17.88 -8.02 9.36
N ASN A 103 -17.42 -9.25 9.26
CA ASN A 103 -16.11 -9.56 8.68
C ASN A 103 -16.23 -9.79 7.17
N ILE A 104 -15.39 -9.09 6.42
CA ILE A 104 -15.35 -9.13 4.95
C ILE A 104 -13.99 -9.69 4.52
N LYS A 105 -14.00 -10.80 3.79
CA LYS A 105 -12.79 -11.32 3.15
C LYS A 105 -12.55 -10.60 1.82
N THR A 106 -11.44 -9.87 1.70
CA THR A 106 -11.10 -9.07 0.53
C THR A 106 -9.61 -9.11 0.19
N HIS A 107 -9.19 -8.44 -0.88
CA HIS A 107 -7.78 -8.28 -1.25
C HIS A 107 -7.55 -6.92 -1.90
N ILE A 108 -6.29 -6.51 -1.98
CA ILE A 108 -5.88 -5.34 -2.75
C ILE A 108 -5.53 -5.74 -4.18
N THR A 109 -6.10 -5.02 -5.15
CA THR A 109 -5.78 -5.20 -6.57
C THR A 109 -4.53 -4.42 -6.97
N SER A 110 -3.94 -4.73 -8.12
CA SER A 110 -2.78 -4.00 -8.68
C SER A 110 -3.05 -2.49 -8.83
N ASN A 111 -4.30 -2.12 -9.09
CA ASN A 111 -4.72 -0.72 -9.23
C ASN A 111 -5.03 -0.04 -7.87
N GLY A 112 -4.81 -0.74 -6.75
CA GLY A 112 -4.97 -0.21 -5.39
C GLY A 112 -6.39 -0.24 -4.85
N TYR A 113 -7.30 -1.05 -5.40
CA TYR A 113 -8.68 -1.13 -4.89
C TYR A 113 -8.92 -2.39 -4.07
N PHE A 114 -9.70 -2.23 -3.00
CA PHE A 114 -10.44 -3.33 -2.37
C PHE A 114 -11.69 -3.61 -3.19
N THR A 115 -11.93 -4.87 -3.56
CA THR A 115 -12.97 -5.19 -4.55
C THR A 115 -13.98 -6.25 -4.14
N LYS A 116 -13.65 -7.12 -3.18
CA LYS A 116 -14.48 -8.27 -2.80
C LYS A 116 -15.23 -7.98 -1.49
N GLY A 117 -16.54 -8.26 -1.49
CA GLY A 117 -17.40 -8.25 -0.29
C GLY A 117 -17.82 -6.87 0.26
N LEU A 118 -17.34 -5.76 -0.31
CA LEU A 118 -17.63 -4.40 0.19
C LEU A 118 -19.05 -3.88 -0.13
N ARG A 119 -19.82 -4.55 -0.98
CA ARG A 119 -21.16 -4.09 -1.37
C ARG A 119 -22.10 -3.88 -0.18
N GLN A 120 -22.07 -4.76 0.81
CA GLN A 120 -22.88 -4.63 2.02
C GLN A 120 -22.42 -3.45 2.89
N TRP A 121 -21.11 -3.24 2.97
CA TRP A 121 -20.53 -2.12 3.70
C TRP A 121 -20.95 -0.77 3.08
N PHE A 122 -20.91 -0.64 1.75
CA PHE A 122 -21.38 0.56 1.05
C PHE A 122 -22.90 0.76 1.19
N ALA A 123 -23.70 -0.30 1.31
CA ALA A 123 -25.14 -0.18 1.53
C ALA A 123 -25.49 0.43 2.90
N VAL A 124 -24.63 0.23 3.91
CA VAL A 124 -24.84 0.74 5.28
C VAL A 124 -24.17 2.10 5.50
N ASN A 125 -22.93 2.25 5.01
CA ASN A 125 -22.11 3.44 5.29
C ASN A 125 -22.16 4.47 4.17
N GLY A 126 -22.40 4.03 2.93
CA GLY A 126 -22.37 4.88 1.76
C GLY A 126 -23.60 5.78 1.61
N PRO A 127 -23.59 6.67 0.60
CA PRO A 127 -22.43 7.00 -0.24
C PRO A 127 -21.32 7.64 0.58
N VAL A 128 -20.09 7.30 0.21
CA VAL A 128 -18.88 7.87 0.79
C VAL A 128 -18.68 9.25 0.18
N MET A 129 -18.40 10.25 1.01
CA MET A 129 -18.32 11.67 0.64
C MET A 129 -16.88 12.19 0.73
N PRO A 130 -16.58 13.31 0.04
CA PRO A 130 -15.34 14.06 0.29
C PRO A 130 -15.21 14.42 1.77
N ASN A 131 -13.97 14.46 2.28
CA ASN A 131 -13.63 14.75 3.68
C ASN A 131 -13.99 13.66 4.70
N ASP A 132 -14.70 12.60 4.30
CA ASP A 132 -14.80 11.41 5.12
C ASP A 132 -13.42 10.80 5.39
N ILE A 133 -13.34 10.04 6.48
CA ILE A 133 -12.12 9.38 6.90
C ILE A 133 -12.36 7.88 7.02
N ILE A 134 -11.50 7.09 6.38
CA ILE A 134 -11.39 5.65 6.63
C ILE A 134 -10.12 5.42 7.44
N ASN A 135 -10.27 4.84 8.62
CA ASN A 135 -9.15 4.34 9.41
C ASN A 135 -9.06 2.83 9.23
N VAL A 136 -7.86 2.33 8.94
CA VAL A 136 -7.60 0.89 8.86
C VAL A 136 -6.51 0.53 9.86
N GLU A 137 -6.83 -0.33 10.81
CA GLU A 137 -5.93 -0.75 11.89
C GLU A 137 -5.58 -2.23 11.72
N LEU A 138 -4.33 -2.62 11.95
CA LEU A 138 -3.89 -4.00 11.96
C LEU A 138 -4.31 -4.63 13.29
N ILE A 139 -5.08 -5.70 13.23
CA ILE A 139 -5.52 -6.45 14.41
C ILE A 139 -4.55 -7.61 14.67
N ASP A 140 -4.23 -8.36 13.62
CA ASP A 140 -3.39 -9.55 13.70
C ASP A 140 -2.69 -9.78 12.36
N GLU A 141 -1.37 -9.71 12.39
CA GLU A 141 -0.50 -9.93 11.23
C GLU A 141 -0.53 -11.39 10.76
N GLY A 142 -0.61 -12.35 11.70
CA GLY A 142 -0.56 -13.78 11.38
C GLY A 142 -1.76 -14.28 10.59
N THR A 143 -2.91 -13.61 10.75
CA THR A 143 -4.15 -13.91 10.02
C THR A 143 -4.49 -12.88 8.94
N TYR A 144 -3.66 -11.85 8.76
CA TYR A 144 -3.96 -10.67 7.95
C TYR A 144 -5.35 -10.10 8.28
N SER A 145 -5.57 -9.82 9.56
CA SER A 145 -6.82 -9.26 10.06
C SER A 145 -6.66 -7.78 10.34
N TYR A 146 -7.56 -6.99 9.78
CA TYR A 146 -7.58 -5.55 9.87
C TYR A 146 -8.95 -5.07 10.33
N LYS A 147 -9.01 -3.96 11.05
CA LYS A 147 -10.23 -3.26 11.42
C LYS A 147 -10.43 -2.09 10.46
N LEU A 148 -11.65 -1.91 9.95
CA LEU A 148 -12.02 -0.76 9.14
C LEU A 148 -13.07 0.06 9.87
N ASP A 149 -12.67 1.24 10.30
CA ASP A 149 -13.55 2.25 10.89
C ASP A 149 -13.77 3.37 9.88
N TYR A 150 -15.01 3.83 9.78
CA TYR A 150 -15.40 4.92 8.91
C TYR A 150 -16.04 6.03 9.71
N ILE A 151 -15.45 7.21 9.58
CA ILE A 151 -15.83 8.42 10.27
C ILE A 151 -16.36 9.36 9.20
N LYS A 152 -17.66 9.66 9.29
CA LYS A 152 -18.28 10.66 8.43
C LYS A 152 -17.69 12.03 8.77
N GLY A 153 -17.24 12.75 7.75
CA GLY A 153 -16.83 14.14 7.91
C GLY A 153 -18.02 14.99 8.36
N GLU A 154 -17.78 15.92 9.26
CA GLU A 154 -18.76 16.99 9.51
C GLU A 154 -18.75 17.92 8.28
N ASN A 155 -19.93 18.12 7.68
CA ASN A 155 -20.13 19.06 6.57
C ASN A 155 -20.04 20.51 7.06
#